data_AF-A0A7L3XBZ0-F1
#
_entry.id   AF-A0A7L3XBZ0-F1
#
_cell.length_a   1.000
_cell.length_b   1.000
_cell.length_c   1.000
_cell.angle_alpha   90.00
_cell.angle_beta   90.00
_cell.angle_gamma   90.00
#
_symmetry.space_group_name_H-M   'P 1'
#
loop_
_entity.id
_entity.type
_entity.pdbx_description
1 polymer ?
#
loop_
_entity_poly.entity_id
_entity_poly.type
_entity_poly.pdbx_seq_one_letter_code
_entity_poly.pdbx_strand_id
1 'polypeptide(L)'
;RVPWLVAAVPAVSNCSSCCCPPGCECIWTDWIDVSYPDSSDRNSGDYETFENIQQTDPTWVCAKAENISCRAERFPDVPIADLGQKVECSVNTGLVCNNSDQVIGGTIPMPVCLNYEISVCCIPDMPECIASTTTSTT
;
A
#
# COMPACT_ATOMS: atom_id res chain seq x y z
N ARG A 1 24.78 -48.84 25.07
CA ARG A 1 24.21 -49.04 23.71
C ARG A 1 23.50 -47.73 23.38
N VAL A 2 23.85 -46.89 22.41
CA VAL A 2 24.81 -46.88 21.30
C VAL A 2 25.21 -45.39 21.12
N PRO A 3 26.46 -45.05 20.78
CA PRO A 3 26.92 -43.65 20.59
C PRO A 3 26.67 -43.15 19.16
N TRP A 4 27.15 -41.92 18.87
CA TRP A 4 27.30 -41.26 17.54
C TRP A 4 26.06 -40.47 17.05
N LEU A 5 26.13 -39.35 16.33
CA LEU A 5 27.19 -38.60 15.64
C LEU A 5 26.67 -37.15 15.42
N VAL A 6 27.55 -36.15 15.40
CA VAL A 6 27.24 -34.73 15.13
C VAL A 6 26.73 -34.54 13.69
N ALA A 7 25.70 -33.73 13.48
CA ALA A 7 25.34 -33.20 12.16
C ALA A 7 25.17 -31.68 12.25
N ALA A 8 25.89 -30.96 11.39
CA ALA A 8 25.86 -29.52 11.25
C ALA A 8 25.06 -29.09 10.00
N VAL A 9 24.62 -27.83 10.02
CA VAL A 9 24.25 -26.89 8.92
C VAL A 9 22.93 -27.10 8.12
N PRO A 10 22.29 -26.01 7.60
CA PRO A 10 22.87 -24.71 7.25
C PRO A 10 22.34 -23.50 8.04
N ALA A 11 23.25 -22.53 8.24
CA ALA A 11 22.89 -21.12 8.30
C ALA A 11 22.69 -20.59 6.86
N VAL A 12 22.10 -19.39 6.78
CA VAL A 12 21.81 -18.55 5.59
C VAL A 12 20.76 -19.03 4.60
N SER A 13 19.71 -18.20 4.47
CA SER A 13 19.53 -17.49 3.21
C SER A 13 19.45 -15.99 3.52
N ASN A 14 20.64 -15.38 3.62
CA ASN A 14 20.75 -13.94 3.41
C ASN A 14 20.17 -13.70 2.02
N CYS A 15 19.11 -12.91 1.90
CA CYS A 15 18.63 -12.49 0.58
C CYS A 15 19.63 -11.47 0.02
N SER A 16 20.86 -11.92 -0.29
CA SER A 16 21.93 -11.13 -0.88
C SER A 16 21.75 -10.93 -2.38
N SER A 17 20.53 -11.04 -2.89
CA SER A 17 20.21 -10.84 -4.30
C SER A 17 18.69 -10.74 -4.49
N CYS A 18 18.04 -9.76 -3.87
CA CYS A 18 16.92 -9.14 -4.58
C CYS A 18 17.56 -8.07 -5.46
N CYS A 19 17.33 -8.12 -6.77
CA CYS A 19 18.03 -7.41 -7.86
C CYS A 19 17.94 -5.87 -7.84
N CYS A 20 17.96 -5.25 -6.67
CA CYS A 20 17.93 -3.80 -6.50
C CYS A 20 19.37 -3.30 -6.30
N PRO A 21 19.84 -2.33 -7.10
CA PRO A 21 21.08 -1.64 -6.81
C PRO A 21 21.04 -1.06 -5.39
N PRO A 22 22.17 -1.03 -4.66
CA PRO A 22 22.22 -0.42 -3.33
C PRO A 22 21.72 1.03 -3.40
N GLY A 23 20.74 1.38 -2.58
CA GLY A 23 20.10 2.70 -2.59
C GLY A 23 18.81 2.79 -3.43
N CYS A 24 18.38 1.71 -4.08
CA CYS A 24 17.11 1.63 -4.82
C CYS A 24 15.97 0.95 -4.05
N GLU A 25 16.17 0.69 -2.77
CA GLU A 25 15.11 0.20 -1.89
C GLU A 25 13.94 1.18 -1.87
N CYS A 26 12.71 0.66 -1.88
CA CYS A 26 11.55 1.53 -1.81
C CYS A 26 11.46 2.15 -0.40
N ILE A 27 11.13 3.43 -0.36
CA ILE A 27 10.98 4.20 0.87
C ILE A 27 9.50 4.45 1.08
N TRP A 28 8.99 4.08 2.26
CA TRP A 28 7.62 4.36 2.63
C TRP A 28 7.43 5.85 2.89
N THR A 29 6.37 6.40 2.31
CA THR A 29 5.91 7.75 2.63
C THR A 29 5.32 7.79 4.04
N ASP A 30 5.20 8.98 4.60
CA ASP A 30 4.22 9.23 5.65
C ASP A 30 2.80 8.88 5.14
N TRP A 31 1.87 8.77 6.07
CA TRP A 31 0.47 8.55 5.70
C TRP A 31 -0.09 9.79 5.00
N ILE A 32 -0.76 9.54 3.88
CA ILE A 32 -1.35 10.53 2.99
C ILE A 32 -2.87 10.39 3.10
N ASP A 33 -3.49 11.51 3.41
CA ASP A 33 -4.93 11.69 3.55
C ASP A 33 -5.27 13.05 2.89
N VAL A 34 -5.79 13.02 1.67
CA VAL A 34 -6.13 14.22 0.88
C VAL A 34 -7.61 14.29 0.51
N SER A 35 -8.37 13.23 0.75
CA SER A 35 -9.78 13.09 0.43
C SER A 35 -10.59 12.73 1.67
N TYR A 36 -11.86 13.13 1.69
CA TYR A 36 -12.74 12.86 2.83
C TYR A 36 -14.14 12.52 2.33
N PRO A 37 -14.76 11.44 2.84
CA PRO A 37 -16.10 11.05 2.40
C PRO A 37 -17.17 12.01 2.92
N ASP A 38 -18.00 12.53 2.01
CA ASP A 38 -19.20 13.29 2.38
C ASP A 38 -20.34 12.32 2.71
N SER A 39 -20.68 12.23 3.99
CA SER A 39 -21.78 11.39 4.49
C SER A 39 -23.17 11.75 3.94
N SER A 40 -23.33 12.93 3.34
CA SER A 40 -24.59 13.41 2.79
C SER A 40 -24.76 13.13 1.29
N ASP A 41 -23.70 12.75 0.58
CA ASP A 41 -23.71 12.48 -0.86
C ASP A 41 -23.31 11.04 -1.20
N ARG A 42 -24.19 10.33 -1.90
CA ARG A 42 -23.95 8.96 -2.38
C ARG A 42 -22.96 8.89 -3.54
N ASN A 43 -22.73 10.01 -4.24
CA ASN A 43 -21.73 10.10 -5.31
C ASN A 43 -20.36 10.55 -4.78
N SER A 44 -20.27 10.88 -3.50
CA SER A 44 -19.00 11.07 -2.80
C SER A 44 -18.41 9.71 -2.41
N GLY A 45 -17.26 9.77 -1.77
CA GLY A 45 -16.45 8.64 -1.39
C GLY A 45 -15.13 9.15 -0.84
N ASP A 46 -14.20 8.23 -0.70
CA ASP A 46 -12.86 8.53 -0.24
C ASP A 46 -11.83 8.06 -1.27
N TYR A 47 -10.90 8.94 -1.62
CA TYR A 47 -10.13 8.87 -2.86
C TYR A 47 -8.68 9.30 -2.67
N GLU A 48 -7.88 8.46 -2.01
CA GLU A 48 -6.42 8.59 -1.95
C GLU A 48 -5.77 8.08 -3.23
N THR A 49 -6.18 8.63 -4.38
CA THR A 49 -5.60 8.27 -5.67
C THR A 49 -4.31 9.06 -5.91
N PHE A 50 -3.36 8.50 -6.65
CA PHE A 50 -2.13 9.23 -6.98
C PHE A 50 -2.40 10.52 -7.75
N GLU A 51 -3.48 10.57 -8.54
CA GLU A 51 -3.94 11.79 -9.20
C GLU A 51 -4.37 12.85 -8.19
N ASN A 52 -5.22 12.49 -7.22
CA ASN A 52 -5.69 13.43 -6.18
C ASN A 52 -4.56 13.91 -5.29
N ILE A 53 -3.62 13.01 -4.96
CA ILE A 53 -2.42 13.32 -4.17
C ILE A 53 -1.56 14.33 -4.94
N GLN A 54 -1.27 14.11 -6.22
CA GLN A 54 -0.49 15.05 -7.03
C GLN A 54 -1.21 16.40 -7.25
N GLN A 55 -2.55 16.39 -7.35
CA GLN A 55 -3.33 17.63 -7.46
C GLN A 55 -3.28 18.46 -6.17
N THR A 56 -3.28 17.79 -5.01
CA THR A 56 -3.26 18.43 -3.69
C THR A 56 -1.83 18.83 -3.28
N ASP A 57 -0.86 17.95 -3.50
CA ASP A 57 0.56 18.17 -3.27
C ASP A 57 1.38 17.88 -4.54
N PRO A 58 1.62 18.90 -5.39
CA PRO A 58 2.43 18.76 -6.60
C PRO A 58 3.90 18.44 -6.34
N THR A 59 4.36 18.51 -5.09
CA THR A 59 5.74 18.16 -4.72
C THR A 59 5.91 16.68 -4.38
N TRP A 60 4.81 15.97 -4.18
CA TRP A 60 4.82 14.52 -3.98
C TRP A 60 5.17 13.82 -5.30
N VAL A 61 6.30 13.09 -5.30
CA VAL A 61 6.81 12.37 -6.47
C VAL A 61 7.08 10.92 -6.09
N CYS A 62 6.45 10.01 -6.82
CA CYS A 62 6.67 8.58 -6.72
C CYS A 62 6.88 8.01 -8.12
N ALA A 63 8.14 7.88 -8.56
CA ALA A 63 8.44 7.42 -9.92
C ALA A 63 7.94 5.99 -10.18
N LYS A 64 8.01 5.13 -9.17
CA LYS A 64 7.46 3.78 -9.19
C LYS A 64 7.00 3.38 -7.79
N ALA A 65 5.70 3.09 -7.65
CA ALA A 65 5.14 2.48 -6.45
C ALA A 65 5.40 0.96 -6.50
N GLU A 66 6.20 0.47 -5.57
CA GLU A 66 6.45 -0.98 -5.41
C GLU A 66 5.40 -1.64 -4.52
N ASN A 67 4.93 -0.91 -3.51
CA ASN A 67 3.95 -1.42 -2.56
C ASN A 67 3.07 -0.29 -2.02
N ILE A 68 1.92 -0.67 -1.47
CA ILE A 68 0.95 0.24 -0.89
C ILE A 68 0.40 -0.36 0.41
N SER A 69 0.19 0.49 1.39
CA SER A 69 -0.54 0.17 2.61
C SER A 69 -1.71 1.13 2.72
N CYS A 70 -2.90 0.60 2.99
CA CYS A 70 -4.10 1.39 3.20
C CYS A 70 -4.72 1.02 4.54
N ARG A 71 -5.20 2.02 5.29
CA ARG A 71 -5.90 1.80 6.56
C ARG A 71 -6.97 2.85 6.78
N ALA A 72 -7.96 2.54 7.62
CA ALA A 72 -8.90 3.54 8.09
C ALA A 72 -8.24 4.38 9.19
N GLU A 73 -8.31 5.71 9.09
CA GLU A 73 -7.68 6.65 10.02
C GLU A 73 -8.10 6.38 11.48
N ARG A 74 -9.39 6.10 11.69
CA ARG A 74 -9.95 5.83 13.03
C ARG A 74 -9.78 4.40 13.51
N PHE A 75 -9.40 3.47 12.64
CA PHE A 75 -9.24 2.05 12.94
C PHE A 75 -7.94 1.50 12.34
N PRO A 76 -6.77 2.08 12.70
CA PRO A 76 -5.51 1.75 12.04
C PRO A 76 -5.04 0.31 12.29
N ASP A 77 -5.49 -0.30 13.39
CA ASP A 77 -5.15 -1.66 13.78
C ASP A 77 -6.11 -2.71 13.21
N VAL A 78 -7.19 -2.29 12.54
CA VAL A 78 -8.17 -3.20 11.95
C VAL A 78 -7.80 -3.40 10.47
N PRO A 79 -7.57 -4.65 10.03
CA PRO A 79 -7.32 -4.92 8.62
C PRO A 79 -8.48 -4.40 7.76
N ILE A 80 -8.15 -3.78 6.62
CA ILE A 80 -9.15 -3.15 5.74
C ILE A 80 -10.26 -4.13 5.30
N ALA A 81 -9.90 -5.40 5.10
CA ALA A 81 -10.82 -6.48 4.73
C ALA A 81 -11.85 -6.79 5.84
N ASP A 82 -11.51 -6.52 7.10
CA ASP A 82 -12.36 -6.80 8.26
C ASP A 82 -13.31 -5.63 8.57
N LEU A 83 -13.10 -4.45 7.98
CA LEU A 83 -13.97 -3.29 8.17
C LEU A 83 -15.37 -3.48 7.56
N GLY A 84 -15.50 -4.40 6.60
CA GLY A 84 -16.75 -4.71 5.92
C GLY A 84 -17.15 -3.69 4.86
N GLN A 85 -16.21 -2.86 4.39
CA GLN A 85 -16.42 -1.89 3.31
C GLN A 85 -15.84 -2.40 2.00
N LYS A 86 -16.45 -2.00 0.88
CA LYS A 86 -15.92 -2.26 -0.46
C LYS A 86 -14.91 -1.16 -0.79
N VAL A 87 -13.64 -1.49 -0.67
CA VAL A 87 -12.51 -0.57 -0.90
C VAL A 87 -11.52 -1.22 -1.86
N GLU A 88 -11.08 -0.46 -2.86
CA GLU A 88 -9.93 -0.80 -3.68
C GLU A 88 -8.68 -0.16 -3.07
N CYS A 89 -7.63 -0.95 -2.87
CA CYS A 89 -6.31 -0.49 -2.44
C CYS A 89 -5.27 -1.16 -3.36
N SER A 90 -4.65 -0.39 -4.23
CA SER A 90 -3.80 -0.91 -5.31
C SER A 90 -2.62 0.02 -5.61
N VAL A 91 -1.46 -0.58 -5.91
CA VAL A 91 -0.25 0.15 -6.31
C VAL A 91 -0.39 0.87 -7.66
N ASN A 92 -1.46 0.60 -8.43
CA ASN A 92 -1.70 1.26 -9.72
C ASN A 92 -2.57 2.51 -9.59
N THR A 93 -3.49 2.52 -8.63
CA THR A 93 -4.53 3.56 -8.51
C THR A 93 -4.37 4.40 -7.25
N GLY A 94 -3.87 3.80 -6.16
CA GLY A 94 -4.01 4.31 -4.80
C GLY A 94 -5.17 3.62 -4.08
N LEU A 95 -5.98 4.38 -3.36
CA LEU A 95 -7.20 3.90 -2.73
C LEU A 95 -8.45 4.56 -3.33
N VAL A 96 -9.50 3.74 -3.50
CA VAL A 96 -10.82 4.18 -3.95
C VAL A 96 -11.88 3.51 -3.09
N CYS A 97 -12.71 4.32 -2.43
CA CYS A 97 -13.94 3.91 -1.79
C CYS A 97 -15.09 4.78 -2.31
N ASN A 98 -16.17 4.19 -2.82
CA ASN A 98 -17.35 4.95 -3.23
C ASN A 98 -18.47 4.77 -2.21
N ASN A 99 -19.15 5.85 -1.81
CA ASN A 99 -20.33 5.76 -0.93
C ASN A 99 -21.46 4.97 -1.60
N SER A 100 -21.60 5.09 -2.93
CA SER A 100 -22.60 4.37 -3.73
C SER A 100 -22.48 2.85 -3.62
N ASP A 101 -21.25 2.35 -3.47
CA ASP A 101 -20.92 0.93 -3.33
C ASP A 101 -21.15 0.38 -1.91
N GLN A 102 -21.25 1.24 -0.90
CA GLN A 102 -21.37 0.80 0.48
C GLN A 102 -22.82 0.41 0.83
N VAL A 103 -22.91 -0.63 1.65
CA VAL A 103 -24.16 -1.13 2.24
C VAL A 103 -24.13 -0.91 3.75
N ILE A 104 -25.31 -0.87 4.37
CA ILE A 104 -25.39 -0.84 5.84
C ILE A 104 -24.82 -2.16 6.36
N GLY A 105 -23.77 -2.11 7.17
CA GLY A 105 -23.11 -3.29 7.73
C GLY A 105 -21.65 -3.01 8.08
N GLY A 106 -20.99 -3.96 8.75
CA GLY A 106 -19.58 -3.83 9.15
C GLY A 106 -19.39 -2.95 10.39
N THR A 107 -18.25 -2.24 10.44
CA THR A 107 -17.84 -1.44 11.62
C THR A 107 -18.72 -0.20 11.84
N ILE A 108 -19.32 0.36 10.78
CA ILE A 108 -20.15 1.58 10.84
C ILE A 108 -21.56 1.27 10.32
N PRO A 109 -22.63 1.70 11.04
CA PRO A 109 -24.01 1.40 10.66
C PRO A 109 -24.57 2.29 9.53
N MET A 110 -23.71 2.87 8.68
CA MET A 110 -24.08 3.79 7.61
C MET A 110 -23.44 3.36 6.29
N PRO A 111 -24.14 3.52 5.15
CA PRO A 111 -23.62 3.14 3.85
C PRO A 111 -22.76 4.27 3.25
N VAL A 112 -21.69 4.62 3.97
CA VAL A 112 -20.73 5.69 3.64
C VAL A 112 -19.34 5.14 3.93
N CYS A 113 -18.36 5.50 3.09
CA CYS A 113 -16.95 5.18 3.32
C CYS A 113 -16.46 5.70 4.67
N LEU A 114 -15.55 4.95 5.30
CA LEU A 114 -14.68 5.49 6.34
C LEU A 114 -13.69 6.48 5.73
N ASN A 115 -13.07 7.30 6.57
CA ASN A 115 -11.89 8.06 6.20
C ASN A 115 -10.68 7.11 6.19
N TYR A 116 -9.99 7.01 5.06
CA TYR A 116 -8.83 6.19 4.83
C TYR A 116 -7.61 7.06 4.57
N GLU A 117 -6.45 6.47 4.82
CA GLU A 117 -5.16 7.05 4.48
C GLU A 117 -4.27 5.96 3.87
N ILE A 118 -3.34 6.37 3.02
CA ILE A 118 -2.39 5.46 2.37
C ILE A 118 -0.95 5.80 2.69
N SER A 119 -0.10 4.79 2.73
CA SER A 119 1.35 4.93 2.69
C SER A 119 1.85 4.15 1.48
N VAL A 120 2.77 4.73 0.72
CA VAL A 120 3.25 4.16 -0.55
C VAL A 120 4.74 3.90 -0.43
N CYS A 121 5.19 2.72 -0.84
CA CYS A 121 6.61 2.41 -0.93
C CYS A 121 7.12 2.82 -2.31
N CYS A 122 7.79 3.97 -2.37
CA CYS A 122 8.24 4.57 -3.61
C CYS A 122 9.72 4.29 -3.85
N ILE A 123 10.07 3.86 -5.06
CA ILE A 123 11.47 3.80 -5.48
C ILE A 123 11.97 5.23 -5.75
N PRO A 124 13.20 5.56 -5.33
CA PRO A 124 13.82 6.85 -5.64
C PRO A 124 13.85 7.11 -7.15
N ASP A 125 13.59 8.35 -7.56
CA ASP A 125 13.66 8.78 -8.96
C ASP A 125 15.13 8.94 -9.42
N MET A 126 15.83 7.81 -9.50
CA MET A 126 17.20 7.71 -9.98
C MET A 126 17.24 6.75 -11.18
N PRO A 127 17.95 7.11 -12.28
CA PRO A 127 18.00 6.29 -13.49
C PRO A 127 18.47 4.85 -13.23
N GLU A 128 19.38 4.67 -12.27
CA GLU A 128 19.92 3.37 -11.87
C GLU A 128 18.85 2.45 -11.28
N CYS A 129 17.85 3.00 -10.60
CA CYS A 129 16.78 2.25 -9.94
C CYS A 129 15.64 1.91 -10.89
N ILE A 130 15.32 2.80 -11.83
CA ILE A 130 14.21 2.63 -12.78
C ILE A 130 14.61 1.66 -13.92
N ALA A 131 15.89 1.67 -14.34
CA ALA A 131 16.37 0.83 -15.43
C ALA A 131 16.42 -0.67 -15.13
N SER A 132 16.50 -1.08 -13.85
CA SER A 132 16.69 -2.48 -13.45
C SER A 132 15.45 -3.38 -13.55
N THR A 133 14.27 -2.86 -13.89
CA THR A 133 13.03 -3.69 -13.92
C THR A 133 12.84 -4.50 -15.22
N THR A 134 13.73 -4.40 -16.22
CA THR A 134 13.58 -5.10 -17.51
C THR A 134 14.55 -6.28 -17.66
N THR A 135 14.46 -7.33 -16.82
CA THR A 135 14.95 -8.71 -17.09
C THR A 135 14.39 -9.61 -15.97
N SER A 136 13.58 -10.65 -16.16
CA SER A 136 13.69 -11.77 -17.10
C SER A 136 12.33 -12.45 -17.32
N THR A 137 12.00 -12.71 -18.58
CA THR A 137 10.99 -13.69 -19.00
C THR A 137 11.72 -14.99 -19.36
N THR A 138 11.39 -16.12 -18.75
CA THR A 138 11.48 -17.45 -19.39
C THR A 138 10.46 -18.38 -18.77
#